data_AF-A0AAN4ZHV6-F1
#
_entry.id   AF-A0AAN4ZHV6-F1
#
_cell.length_a   1.000
_cell.length_b   1.000
_cell.length_c   1.000
_cell.angle_alpha   90.00
_cell.angle_beta   90.00
_cell.angle_gamma   90.00
#
_symmetry.space_group_name_H-M   'P 1'
#
loop_
_entity.id
_entity.type
_entity.pdbx_description
1 polymer ?
#
loop_
_entity_poly.entity_id
_entity_poly.type
_entity_poly.pdbx_seq_one_letter_code
_entity_poly.pdbx_strand_id
1 'polypeptide(L)'
;QVLRHELAYVAPCYQRAGIATSMLDYGLNPKTLYKEHKFDGLVVESTSESSHSILSQSGYTCNMQLNQEEYRNEEGKMLDIKVSPHDDLRLYFKSLKPIDDTPYYIREW
;
A
#
# COMPACT_ATOMS: atom_id res chain seq x y z
N GLN A 1 -2.22 -15.48 -2.79
CA GLN A 1 -3.37 -14.55 -2.77
C GLN A 1 -2.92 -13.21 -2.19
N VAL A 2 -3.61 -12.11 -2.48
CA VAL A 2 -3.31 -10.79 -1.88
C VAL A 2 -4.50 -10.27 -1.10
N LEU A 3 -4.24 -9.56 0.00
CA LEU A 3 -5.28 -8.89 0.78
C LEU A 3 -5.30 -7.39 0.42
N ARG A 4 -6.40 -6.90 -0.14
CA ARG A 4 -6.62 -5.46 -0.34
C ARG A 4 -6.99 -4.82 1.01
N HIS A 5 -6.25 -3.79 1.39
CA HIS A 5 -6.47 -3.02 2.60
C HIS A 5 -6.60 -1.54 2.22
N GLU A 6 -7.50 -0.82 2.89
CA GLU A 6 -7.75 0.60 2.64
C GLU A 6 -7.26 1.42 3.83
N LEU A 7 -6.62 2.55 3.53
CA LEU A 7 -6.22 3.52 4.55
C LEU A 7 -7.43 4.30 5.07
N ALA A 8 -7.64 4.25 6.38
CA ALA A 8 -8.74 4.96 7.02
C ALA A 8 -8.50 6.48 7.06
N TYR A 9 -9.58 7.25 6.87
CA TYR A 9 -9.56 8.70 7.03
C TYR A 9 -9.40 9.10 8.51
N VAL A 10 -8.47 10.02 8.78
CA VAL A 10 -8.28 10.62 10.12
C VAL A 10 -8.80 12.06 10.10
N ALA A 11 -9.77 12.33 10.98
CA ALA A 11 -10.37 13.65 11.11
C ALA A 11 -9.30 14.73 11.42
N PRO A 12 -9.41 15.96 10.88
CA PRO A 12 -8.34 16.97 10.97
C PRO A 12 -7.89 17.30 12.38
N CYS A 13 -8.82 17.30 13.34
CA CYS A 13 -8.53 17.55 14.76
C CYS A 13 -7.65 16.47 15.42
N TYR A 14 -7.53 15.28 14.81
CA TYR A 14 -6.71 14.16 15.30
C TYR A 14 -5.54 13.82 14.37
N GLN A 15 -5.29 14.63 13.34
CA GLN A 15 -4.14 14.44 12.46
C GLN A 15 -2.82 14.73 13.20
N ARG A 16 -1.72 14.19 12.68
CA ARG A 16 -0.36 14.27 13.27
C ARG A 16 -0.19 13.56 14.62
N ALA A 17 -1.18 12.81 15.08
CA ALA A 17 -1.08 11.95 16.25
C ALA A 17 -0.59 10.51 15.94
N GLY A 18 -0.15 10.25 14.69
CA GLY A 18 0.30 8.91 14.27
C GLY A 18 -0.81 7.88 14.05
N ILE A 19 -2.09 8.29 14.16
CA ILE A 19 -3.26 7.38 14.07
C ILE A 19 -3.29 6.59 12.77
N ALA A 20 -3.10 7.25 11.62
CA ALA A 20 -3.11 6.58 10.31
C ALA A 20 -2.02 5.50 10.20
N THR A 21 -0.83 5.77 10.73
CA THR A 21 0.27 4.80 10.80
C THR A 21 -0.08 3.62 11.70
N SER A 22 -0.70 3.87 12.87
CA SER A 22 -1.15 2.79 13.76
C SER A 22 -2.27 1.95 13.14
N MET A 23 -3.15 2.56 12.35
CA MET A 23 -4.27 1.87 11.70
C MET A 23 -3.83 0.95 10.55
N LEU A 24 -2.68 1.22 9.90
CA LEU A 24 -2.16 0.39 8.81
C LEU A 24 -1.96 -1.08 9.18
N ASP A 25 -1.43 -1.34 10.37
CA ASP A 25 -1.15 -2.69 10.84
C ASP A 25 -2.19 -3.18 11.88
N TYR A 26 -3.23 -2.37 12.16
CA TYR A 26 -4.20 -2.68 13.21
C TYR A 26 -5.01 -3.93 12.86
N GLY A 27 -4.91 -4.96 13.71
CA GLY A 27 -5.57 -6.24 13.49
C GLY A 27 -4.93 -7.11 12.40
N LEU A 28 -3.85 -6.65 11.75
CA LEU A 28 -3.12 -7.43 10.76
C LEU A 28 -1.95 -8.13 11.44
N ASN A 29 -2.03 -9.46 11.60
CA ASN A 29 -0.91 -10.28 12.04
C ASN A 29 -0.27 -10.97 10.81
N PRO A 30 0.93 -10.54 10.36
CA PRO A 30 1.56 -11.08 9.16
C PRO A 30 1.78 -12.59 9.20
N LYS A 31 2.08 -13.16 10.38
CA LYS A 31 2.32 -14.60 10.54
C LYS A 31 1.05 -15.39 10.30
N THR A 32 -0.07 -14.96 10.90
CA THR A 32 -1.38 -15.59 10.75
C THR A 32 -1.87 -15.45 9.30
N LEU A 33 -1.78 -14.25 8.73
CA LEU A 33 -2.17 -13.99 7.34
C LEU A 33 -1.40 -14.85 6.34
N TYR A 34 -0.08 -14.99 6.52
CA TYR A 34 0.75 -15.80 5.63
C TYR A 34 0.57 -17.31 5.86
N LYS A 35 0.71 -17.78 7.12
CA LYS A 35 0.77 -19.22 7.42
C LYS A 35 -0.60 -19.89 7.37
N GLU A 36 -1.61 -19.25 7.95
CA GLU A 36 -2.95 -19.83 8.13
C GLU A 36 -3.85 -19.46 6.97
N HIS A 37 -3.88 -18.18 6.57
CA HIS A 37 -4.76 -17.70 5.51
C HIS A 37 -4.15 -17.69 4.11
N LYS A 38 -2.85 -18.03 3.96
CA LYS A 38 -2.16 -18.15 2.67
C LYS A 38 -2.17 -16.87 1.82
N PHE A 39 -2.18 -15.70 2.46
CA PHE A 39 -1.94 -14.42 1.79
C PHE A 39 -0.44 -14.17 1.62
N ASP A 40 -0.03 -13.89 0.38
CA ASP A 40 1.36 -13.58 0.02
C ASP A 40 1.76 -12.14 0.35
N GLY A 41 0.77 -11.24 0.44
CA GLY A 41 1.03 -9.81 0.62
C GLY A 41 -0.22 -8.97 0.85
N LEU A 42 0.03 -7.72 1.22
CA LEU A 42 -0.95 -6.65 1.35
C LEU A 42 -0.87 -5.72 0.14
N VAL A 43 -2.03 -5.25 -0.32
CA VAL A 43 -2.15 -4.26 -1.39
C VAL A 43 -2.94 -3.07 -0.89
N VAL A 44 -2.43 -1.86 -1.14
CA VAL A 44 -3.09 -0.60 -0.79
C VAL A 44 -3.01 0.32 -2.00
N GLU A 45 -4.12 0.96 -2.34
CA GLU A 45 -4.15 2.03 -3.34
C GLU A 45 -4.44 3.37 -2.66
N SER A 46 -3.86 4.43 -3.19
CA SER A 46 -4.03 5.76 -2.64
C SER A 46 -3.85 6.82 -3.72
N THR A 47 -4.50 7.95 -3.53
CA THR A 47 -4.29 9.19 -4.29
C THR A 47 -3.83 10.35 -3.39
N SER A 48 -3.59 10.08 -2.10
CA SER A 48 -3.20 11.07 -1.11
C SER A 48 -1.70 11.03 -0.84
N GLU A 49 -1.03 12.17 -0.93
CA GLU A 49 0.40 12.29 -0.66
C GLU A 49 0.77 11.91 0.78
N SER A 50 -0.09 12.24 1.75
CA SER A 50 0.10 11.81 3.13
C SER A 50 0.12 10.28 3.27
N SER A 51 -0.71 9.59 2.48
CA SER A 51 -0.78 8.13 2.47
C SER A 51 0.42 7.53 1.74
N HIS A 52 0.88 8.15 0.64
CA HIS A 52 2.13 7.79 -0.03
C HIS A 52 3.33 7.85 0.90
N SER A 53 3.42 8.92 1.69
CA SER A 53 4.47 9.10 2.69
C SER A 53 4.42 8.00 3.75
N ILE A 54 3.25 7.73 4.34
CA ILE A 54 3.13 6.69 5.39
C ILE A 54 3.43 5.29 4.83
N LEU A 55 2.91 4.94 3.66
CA LEU A 55 3.11 3.63 3.04
C LEU A 55 4.59 3.38 2.73
N SER A 56 5.29 4.36 2.15
CA SER A 56 6.72 4.24 1.85
C SER A 56 7.57 4.04 3.12
N GLN A 57 7.20 4.68 4.23
CA GLN A 57 7.85 4.50 5.53
C GLN A 57 7.50 3.16 6.21
N SER A 58 6.40 2.52 5.81
CA SER A 58 5.87 1.31 6.45
C SER A 58 6.25 0.01 5.73
N GLY A 59 7.25 0.07 4.85
CA GLY A 59 7.79 -1.09 4.12
C GLY A 59 6.92 -1.55 2.95
N TYR A 60 6.04 -0.69 2.44
CA TYR A 60 5.35 -0.92 1.18
C TYR A 60 6.19 -0.42 0.01
N THR A 61 6.16 -1.16 -1.10
CA THR A 61 6.78 -0.77 -2.37
C THR A 61 5.71 -0.25 -3.31
N CYS A 62 5.97 0.86 -4.00
CA CYS A 62 5.11 1.33 -5.08
C CYS A 62 5.31 0.42 -6.30
N ASN A 63 4.26 -0.29 -6.70
CA ASN A 63 4.30 -1.24 -7.81
C ASN A 63 3.74 -0.64 -9.10
N MET A 64 2.83 0.33 -8.98
CA MET A 64 2.21 0.99 -10.13
C MET A 64 1.86 2.43 -9.74
N GLN A 65 2.07 3.34 -10.68
CA GLN A 65 1.65 4.73 -10.60
C GLN A 65 0.90 5.06 -11.89
N LEU A 66 -0.27 5.67 -11.74
CA LEU A 66 -1.11 6.11 -12.84
C LEU A 66 -1.34 7.62 -12.70
N ASN A 67 -0.80 8.38 -13.65
CA ASN A 67 -0.93 9.83 -13.69
C ASN A 67 -2.27 10.23 -14.36
N GLN A 68 -2.75 11.44 -14.09
CA GLN A 68 -4.01 11.96 -14.66
C GLN A 68 -4.07 11.84 -16.20
N GLU A 69 -2.95 12.05 -16.89
CA GLU A 69 -2.85 11.98 -18.35
C GLU A 69 -3.15 10.58 -18.94
N GLU A 70 -3.06 9.54 -18.11
CA GLU A 70 -3.31 8.14 -18.48
C GLU A 70 -4.79 7.77 -18.38
N TYR A 71 -5.61 8.57 -17.69
CA TYR A 71 -7.05 8.33 -17.60
C TYR A 71 -7.74 8.82 -18.86
N ARG A 72 -8.11 7.89 -19.73
CA ARG A 72 -8.82 8.17 -20.98
C ARG A 72 -10.15 7.43 -21.02
N ASN A 73 -11.16 8.05 -21.62
CA ASN A 73 -12.41 7.36 -21.96
C ASN A 73 -12.20 6.41 -23.15
N GLU A 74 -13.24 5.67 -23.53
CA GLU A 74 -13.23 4.74 -24.67
C GLU A 74 -12.90 5.42 -26.01
N GLU A 75 -13.11 6.73 -26.11
CA GLU A 75 -12.82 7.56 -27.29
C GLU A 75 -11.38 8.13 -27.27
N GLY A 76 -10.59 7.81 -26.24
CA GLY A 76 -9.22 8.30 -26.07
C GLY A 76 -9.10 9.71 -25.49
N LYS A 77 -10.21 10.35 -25.10
CA LYS A 77 -10.24 11.68 -24.46
C LYS A 77 -9.85 11.57 -22.99
N MET A 78 -8.97 12.46 -22.53
CA MET A 78 -8.56 12.54 -21.14
C MET A 78 -9.76 12.82 -20.22
N LEU A 79 -9.87 12.06 -19.14
CA LEU A 79 -10.87 12.25 -18.10
C LEU A 79 -10.40 13.36 -17.16
N ASP A 80 -11.24 14.37 -16.94
CA ASP A 80 -11.01 15.41 -15.94
C ASP A 80 -11.38 14.88 -14.54
N ILE A 81 -10.53 14.00 -14.01
CA ILE A 81 -10.68 13.47 -12.65
C ILE A 81 -9.95 14.41 -11.70
N LYS A 82 -10.68 15.09 -10.82
CA LYS A 82 -10.08 15.88 -9.74
C LYS A 82 -9.60 14.96 -8.62
N VAL A 83 -8.41 14.41 -8.77
CA VAL A 83 -7.84 13.42 -7.85
C VAL A 83 -7.25 14.07 -6.58
N SER A 84 -8.02 14.84 -5.80
CA SER A 84 -7.43 15.59 -4.66
C SER A 84 -6.29 16.54 -5.15
N PRO A 85 -5.55 17.30 -4.31
CA PRO A 85 -4.48 18.19 -4.80
C PRO A 85 -3.30 17.52 -5.55
N HIS A 86 -3.35 16.23 -5.86
CA HIS A 86 -2.24 15.47 -6.43
C HIS A 86 -2.70 14.53 -7.57
N ASP A 87 -2.04 14.63 -8.72
CA ASP A 87 -2.55 14.13 -10.00
C ASP A 87 -2.23 12.64 -10.28
N ASP A 88 -2.01 11.81 -9.24
CA ASP A 88 -1.68 10.40 -9.43
C ASP A 88 -2.35 9.42 -8.45
N LEU A 89 -2.63 8.22 -8.95
CA LEU A 89 -3.02 7.04 -8.17
C LEU A 89 -1.81 6.12 -8.09
N ARG A 90 -1.46 5.69 -6.89
CA ARG A 90 -0.37 4.73 -6.68
C ARG A 90 -0.87 3.46 -6.01
N LEU A 91 -0.45 2.32 -6.54
CA LEU A 91 -0.68 1.00 -5.98
C LEU A 91 0.57 0.53 -5.25
N TYR A 92 0.40 0.17 -4.00
CA TYR A 92 1.46 -0.29 -3.11
C TYR A 92 1.29 -1.77 -2.78
N PHE A 93 2.41 -2.47 -2.66
CA PHE A 93 2.48 -3.86 -2.25
C PHE A 93 3.46 -4.05 -1.09
N LYS A 94 3.08 -4.86 -0.09
CA LYS A 94 3.95 -5.31 0.98
C LYS A 94 3.91 -6.83 1.07
N SER A 95 5.07 -7.47 0.95
CA SER A 95 5.19 -8.92 1.11
C SER A 95 4.93 -9.34 2.56
N LEU A 96 4.14 -10.39 2.75
CA LEU A 96 3.94 -11.04 4.05
C LEU A 96 4.86 -12.26 4.23
N LYS A 97 5.63 -12.63 3.20
CA LYS A 97 6.61 -13.71 3.31
C LYS A 97 7.65 -13.33 4.37
N PRO A 98 7.97 -14.24 5.31
CA PRO A 98 9.08 -14.02 6.21
C PRO A 98 10.36 -13.84 5.38
N ILE A 99 11.18 -12.88 5.78
CA ILE A 99 12.50 -12.70 5.20
C ILE A 99 13.30 -13.98 5.53
N ASP A 100 13.93 -14.55 4.51
CA ASP A 100 14.83 -15.68 4.69
C ASP A 100 16.13 -15.15 5.33
N ASP A 101 16.13 -15.11 6.66
CA ASP A 101 17.27 -14.69 7.47
C ASP A 101 18.34 -15.79 7.58
N THR A 102 18.22 -16.90 6.83
CA THR A 102 19.22 -17.98 6.83
C THR A 102 20.56 -17.42 6.34
N PRO A 103 21.59 -17.39 7.20
CA PRO A 103 22.90 -16.87 6.81
C PRO A 103 23.43 -17.62 5.60
N TYR A 104 24.03 -16.89 4.65
CA TYR A 104 24.49 -17.42 3.37
C TYR A 104 25.34 -18.70 3.49
N TYR A 105 26.14 -18.81 4.56
CA TYR A 105 27.04 -19.93 4.83
C TYR A 105 26.37 -21.20 5.38
N ILE A 106 25.06 -21.18 5.65
CA ILE A 106 24.28 -22.33 6.15
C ILE A 106 23.41 -22.94 5.05
N ARG A 107 23.40 -22.36 3.84
CA ARG A 107 22.64 -22.90 2.71
C ARG A 107 23.36 -24.12 2.15
N GLU A 108 22.90 -25.32 2.49
CA GLU A 108 23.29 -26.55 1.82
C GLU A 108 22.62 -26.59 0.43
N TRP A 109 23.44 -26.79 -0.61
CA TRP A 109 23.03 -26.88 -2.01
C TRP A 109 22.64 -28.31 -2.39
#